data_AF-A0A7S1G3Y4-F1
#
_entry.id   AF-A0A7S1G3Y4-F1
#
_cell.length_a   1.000
_cell.length_b   1.000
_cell.length_c   1.000
_cell.angle_alpha   90.00
_cell.angle_beta   90.00
_cell.angle_gamma   90.00
#
_symmetry.space_group_name_H-M   'P 1'
#
loop_
_entity.id
_entity.type
_entity.pdbx_description
1 polymer ?
#
loop_
_entity_poly.entity_id
_entity_poly.type
_entity_poly.pdbx_seq_one_letter_code
_entity_poly.pdbx_strand_id
1 'polypeptide(L)'
;GGGAASPAAPSTLSDAAPRPFGLPALVAVFASLCSLLREGEEDAGMLDVVAVADMTLSSEGAFAGEGGSKTLLALQLIEAALAGAGGALAACEPLLAMVQDDVCLHLLWIGDAGGPLPELAAALRVFHRLFSTLRPHLTMQVEVVTHRVFLRGLRAAAALARDAAAAER
;
A
#
# COMPACT_ATOMS: atom_id res chain seq x y z
N GLY A 1 53.10 -3.92 47.09
CA GLY A 1 51.65 -4.11 47.33
C GLY A 1 51.08 -2.73 47.60
N GLY A 2 50.10 -2.24 46.85
CA GLY A 2 48.74 -2.78 46.78
C GLY A 2 47.94 -2.07 47.89
N GLY A 3 46.87 -1.30 47.68
CA GLY A 3 46.03 -1.14 46.51
C GLY A 3 45.26 0.19 46.57
N ALA A 4 44.61 0.50 45.46
CA ALA A 4 43.94 1.75 45.14
C ALA A 4 42.67 2.00 45.95
N ALA A 5 42.50 3.22 46.46
CA ALA A 5 41.23 3.75 46.91
C ALA A 5 40.42 4.20 45.68
N SER A 6 39.38 3.43 45.35
CA SER A 6 38.42 3.73 44.30
C SER A 6 37.40 4.78 44.79
N PRO A 7 37.16 5.89 44.07
CA PRO A 7 36.04 6.77 44.35
C PRO A 7 34.76 6.17 43.77
N ALA A 8 33.77 5.93 44.63
CA ALA A 8 32.43 5.53 44.24
C ALA A 8 31.81 6.61 43.34
N ALA A 9 31.60 6.27 42.07
CA ALA A 9 30.87 7.09 41.11
C ALA A 9 29.39 7.21 41.53
N PRO A 10 28.73 8.35 41.28
CA PRO A 10 27.29 8.47 41.44
C PRO A 10 26.59 7.55 40.43
N SER A 11 25.75 6.65 40.93
CA SER A 11 24.87 5.80 40.14
C SER A 11 23.82 6.64 39.39
N THR A 12 24.22 7.26 38.29
CA THR A 12 23.32 7.83 37.29
C THR A 12 22.97 6.76 36.26
N LEU A 13 22.09 5.85 36.66
CA LEU A 13 21.19 5.14 35.74
C LEU A 13 19.80 5.45 36.29
N SER A 14 19.40 6.72 36.22
CA SER A 14 18.59 7.21 35.11
C SER A 14 17.45 6.23 34.85
N ASP A 15 16.50 6.29 35.77
CA ASP A 15 15.06 6.35 35.51
C ASP A 15 14.72 6.40 34.01
N ALA A 16 14.77 5.23 33.37
CA ALA A 16 14.27 5.07 32.02
C ALA A 16 12.76 4.95 32.15
N ALA A 17 12.10 6.10 32.27
CA ALA A 17 10.67 6.25 32.09
C ALA A 17 10.22 5.41 30.88
N PRO A 18 9.05 4.75 30.94
CA PRO A 18 8.55 3.93 29.85
C PRO A 18 8.36 4.82 28.62
N ARG A 19 9.31 4.78 27.68
CA ARG A 19 9.20 5.61 26.48
C ARG A 19 7.97 5.09 25.71
N PRO A 20 7.07 5.96 25.24
CA PRO A 20 5.88 5.56 24.52
C PRO A 20 6.28 5.12 23.12
N PHE A 21 6.83 3.92 22.99
CA PHE A 21 7.33 3.39 21.72
C PHE A 21 6.22 2.94 20.77
N GLY A 22 4.94 2.98 21.18
CA GLY A 22 3.84 2.45 20.37
C GLY A 22 3.59 3.28 19.10
N LEU A 23 3.06 4.50 19.27
CA LEU A 23 2.59 5.31 18.15
C LEU A 23 3.73 5.84 17.24
N PRO A 24 4.83 6.42 17.79
CA PRO A 24 5.88 7.01 16.94
C PRO A 24 6.65 5.95 16.13
N ALA A 25 6.87 4.76 16.69
CA ALA A 25 7.52 3.67 15.95
C ALA A 25 6.60 3.15 14.83
N LEU A 26 5.28 3.07 15.09
CA LEU A 26 4.31 2.64 14.09
C LEU A 26 4.22 3.63 12.93
N VAL A 27 4.24 4.94 13.23
CA VAL A 27 4.33 6.00 12.20
C VAL A 27 5.61 5.84 11.37
N ALA A 28 6.76 5.61 12.00
CA ALA A 28 8.02 5.44 11.29
C ALA A 28 8.03 4.18 10.38
N VAL A 29 7.47 3.07 10.86
CA VAL A 29 7.34 1.84 10.05
C VAL A 29 6.41 2.08 8.86
N PHE A 30 5.26 2.73 9.07
CA PHE A 30 4.32 3.01 8.01
C PHE A 30 4.90 3.97 6.96
N ALA A 31 5.64 4.99 7.40
CA ALA A 31 6.38 5.88 6.52
C ALA A 31 7.43 5.13 5.68
N SER A 32 8.12 4.15 6.27
CA SER A 32 9.06 3.29 5.54
C SER A 32 8.36 2.45 4.47
N LEU A 33 7.15 1.96 4.75
CA LEU A 33 6.35 1.23 3.75
C LEU A 33 5.91 2.13 2.59
N CYS A 34 5.50 3.37 2.88
CA CYS A 34 5.18 4.36 1.85
C CYS A 34 6.41 4.72 1.00
N SER A 35 7.60 4.79 1.60
CA SER A 35 8.85 5.00 0.85
C SER A 35 9.17 3.84 -0.09
N LEU A 36 8.96 2.60 0.36
CA LEU A 36 9.16 1.41 -0.48
C LEU A 36 8.18 1.37 -1.65
N LEU A 37 6.95 1.84 -1.46
CA LEU A 37 5.98 1.98 -2.54
C LEU A 37 6.45 3.00 -3.58
N ARG A 38 7.03 4.13 -3.17
CA ARG A 38 7.60 5.16 -4.06
C ARG A 38 8.78 4.68 -4.88
N GLU A 39 9.68 3.92 -4.28
CA GLU A 39 10.85 3.38 -5.00
C GLU A 39 10.45 2.38 -6.10
N GLY A 40 9.34 1.68 -5.94
CA GLY A 40 8.87 0.70 -6.92
C GLY A 40 8.24 1.31 -8.18
N GLU A 41 7.94 2.62 -8.16
CA GLU A 41 7.32 3.33 -9.28
C GLU A 41 8.31 3.67 -10.40
N GLU A 42 9.57 3.91 -10.06
CA GLU A 42 10.62 4.25 -11.02
C GLU A 42 11.00 3.04 -11.92
N ASP A 43 10.70 1.82 -11.48
CA ASP A 43 10.96 0.57 -12.22
C ASP A 43 9.77 0.12 -13.11
N ALA A 44 8.56 0.65 -12.88
CA ALA A 44 7.34 0.23 -13.58
C ALA A 44 7.20 0.95 -14.94
N GLY A 45 7.94 0.46 -15.94
CA GLY A 45 7.81 0.90 -17.33
C GLY A 45 6.38 0.72 -17.88
N MET A 46 5.93 1.75 -18.59
CA MET A 46 4.64 1.91 -19.28
C MET A 46 4.15 0.63 -20.00
N LEU A 47 3.05 0.04 -19.52
CA LEU A 47 2.33 -1.06 -20.18
C LEU A 47 0.84 -0.73 -20.35
N ASP A 48 0.29 -1.18 -21.47
CA ASP A 48 -1.02 -0.78 -21.98
C ASP A 48 -2.18 -1.50 -21.26
N VAL A 49 -3.18 -0.72 -20.84
CA VAL A 49 -4.37 -1.13 -20.04
C VAL A 49 -5.23 -2.17 -20.76
N VAL A 50 -5.02 -2.37 -22.07
CA VAL A 50 -5.72 -3.33 -22.94
C VAL A 50 -5.52 -4.79 -22.50
N ALA A 51 -4.41 -5.13 -21.84
CA ALA A 51 -4.12 -6.51 -21.41
C ALA A 51 -4.97 -6.99 -20.21
N VAL A 52 -5.62 -6.08 -19.47
CA VAL A 52 -6.36 -6.43 -18.24
C VAL A 52 -7.71 -7.10 -18.54
N ALA A 53 -8.29 -6.86 -19.73
CA ALA A 53 -9.59 -7.40 -20.10
C ALA A 53 -9.57 -8.90 -20.42
N ASP A 54 -8.42 -9.44 -20.86
CA ASP A 54 -8.33 -10.80 -21.41
C ASP A 54 -8.12 -11.89 -20.34
N MET A 55 -7.82 -11.51 -19.09
CA MET A 55 -7.25 -12.44 -18.10
C MET A 55 -8.11 -12.66 -16.85
N THR A 56 -9.43 -12.44 -16.93
CA THR A 56 -10.37 -12.58 -15.81
C THR A 56 -10.84 -14.02 -15.52
N LEU A 57 -10.27 -15.05 -16.15
CA LEU A 57 -10.77 -16.45 -16.01
C LEU A 57 -9.72 -17.51 -15.67
N SER A 58 -8.71 -17.21 -14.85
CA SER A 58 -7.93 -18.27 -14.20
C SER A 58 -7.62 -17.92 -12.76
N SER A 59 -8.54 -18.34 -11.89
CA SER A 59 -8.22 -18.57 -10.50
C SER A 59 -7.29 -19.78 -10.42
N GLU A 60 -6.05 -19.58 -10.00
CA GLU A 60 -5.36 -20.52 -9.12
C GLU A 60 -4.14 -19.83 -8.52
N GLY A 61 -3.97 -20.02 -7.21
CA GLY A 61 -2.94 -19.37 -6.43
C GLY A 61 -1.55 -19.77 -6.90
N ALA A 62 -0.69 -18.78 -7.14
CA ALA A 62 0.75 -18.96 -7.23
C ALA A 62 1.43 -17.95 -6.30
N PHE A 63 1.45 -18.29 -5.00
CA PHE A 63 2.54 -17.85 -4.13
C PHE A 63 3.79 -18.61 -4.56
N ALA A 64 4.63 -17.99 -5.40
CA ALA A 64 6.07 -18.21 -5.49
C ALA A 64 6.57 -17.72 -6.87
N GLY A 65 7.13 -16.52 -6.88
CA GLY A 65 8.01 -16.05 -7.94
C GLY A 65 9.20 -15.39 -7.27
N GLU A 66 10.33 -16.09 -7.28
CA GLU A 66 11.66 -15.64 -6.87
C GLU A 66 11.97 -14.31 -7.60
N GLY A 67 11.94 -13.20 -6.88
CA GLY A 67 11.96 -11.84 -7.46
C GLY A 67 10.72 -10.99 -7.15
N GLY A 68 10.11 -11.18 -5.97
CA GLY A 68 8.96 -10.40 -5.55
C GLY A 68 9.24 -8.90 -5.56
N SER A 69 8.48 -8.17 -6.38
CA SER A 69 8.51 -6.71 -6.43
C SER A 69 8.37 -6.14 -5.02
N LYS A 70 9.27 -5.20 -4.65
CA LYS A 70 9.24 -4.52 -3.35
C LYS A 70 7.88 -3.86 -3.11
N THR A 71 7.25 -3.37 -4.17
CA THR A 71 5.89 -2.82 -4.20
C THR A 71 4.87 -3.84 -3.73
N LEU A 72 4.92 -5.06 -4.25
CA LEU A 72 3.99 -6.13 -3.88
C LEU A 72 4.12 -6.48 -2.39
N LEU A 73 5.35 -6.59 -1.88
CA LEU A 73 5.59 -6.82 -0.46
C LEU A 73 5.07 -5.67 0.41
N ALA A 74 5.34 -4.42 0.01
CA ALA A 74 4.86 -3.24 0.74
C ALA A 74 3.33 -3.17 0.77
N LEU A 75 2.66 -3.45 -0.35
CA LEU A 75 1.19 -3.52 -0.42
C LEU A 75 0.62 -4.61 0.50
N GLN A 76 1.24 -5.79 0.55
CA GLN A 76 0.82 -6.88 1.44
C GLN A 76 1.00 -6.51 2.92
N LEU A 77 2.10 -5.83 3.26
CA LEU A 77 2.34 -5.37 4.63
C LEU A 77 1.35 -4.27 5.04
N ILE A 78 1.02 -3.35 4.12
CA ILE A 78 -0.03 -2.34 4.34
C ILE A 78 -1.39 -3.02 4.49
N GLU A 79 -1.73 -4.01 3.66
CA GLU A 79 -2.96 -4.78 3.80
C GLU A 79 -3.07 -5.42 5.18
N ALA A 80 -1.99 -6.08 5.64
CA ALA A 80 -1.94 -6.70 6.96
C ALA A 80 -2.06 -5.68 8.09
N ALA A 81 -1.39 -4.52 7.98
CA ALA A 81 -1.49 -3.44 8.95
C ALA A 81 -2.92 -2.87 9.04
N LEU A 82 -3.57 -2.66 7.89
CA LEU A 82 -4.96 -2.20 7.82
C LEU A 82 -5.94 -3.24 8.37
N ALA A 83 -5.72 -4.53 8.09
CA ALA A 83 -6.53 -5.61 8.62
C ALA A 83 -6.42 -5.73 10.15
N GLY A 84 -5.23 -5.49 10.71
CA GLY A 84 -4.99 -5.52 12.16
C GLY A 84 -5.45 -4.25 12.90
N ALA A 85 -5.25 -3.07 12.31
CA ALA A 85 -5.60 -1.79 12.95
C ALA A 85 -7.10 -1.46 12.83
N GLY A 86 -7.77 -1.92 11.77
CA GLY A 86 -9.18 -1.62 11.53
C GLY A 86 -9.46 -0.11 11.52
N GLY A 87 -10.55 0.30 12.18
CA GLY A 87 -10.92 1.71 12.31
C GLY A 87 -10.03 2.52 13.27
N ALA A 88 -9.19 1.88 14.08
CA ALA A 88 -8.31 2.58 15.02
C ALA A 88 -7.25 3.43 14.31
N LEU A 89 -6.96 3.12 13.04
CA LEU A 89 -6.06 3.93 12.21
C LEU A 89 -6.57 5.36 12.03
N ALA A 90 -7.89 5.55 11.96
CA ALA A 90 -8.52 6.87 11.83
C ALA A 90 -8.30 7.76 13.07
N ALA A 91 -8.02 7.17 14.23
CA ALA A 91 -7.74 7.93 15.44
C ALA A 91 -6.31 8.51 15.48
N CYS A 92 -5.45 8.14 14.53
CA CYS A 92 -4.08 8.61 14.43
C CYS A 92 -3.91 9.47 13.18
N GLU A 93 -4.05 10.78 13.35
CA GLU A 93 -3.98 11.76 12.26
C GLU A 93 -2.74 11.62 11.35
N PRO A 94 -1.51 11.41 11.89
CA PRO A 94 -0.33 11.25 11.04
C PRO A 94 -0.39 10.00 10.13
N LEU A 95 -0.99 8.90 10.61
CA LEU A 95 -1.17 7.69 9.81
C LEU A 95 -2.26 7.88 8.77
N LEU A 96 -3.34 8.55 9.15
CA LEU A 96 -4.44 8.86 8.23
C LEU A 96 -3.95 9.74 7.08
N ALA A 97 -3.11 10.75 7.37
CA ALA A 97 -2.51 11.61 6.35
C ALA A 97 -1.62 10.81 5.39
N MET A 98 -0.73 9.94 5.88
CA MET A 98 0.07 9.07 5.01
C MET A 98 -0.78 8.13 4.15
N VAL A 99 -1.89 7.64 4.67
CA VAL A 99 -2.83 6.83 3.88
C VAL A 99 -3.50 7.66 2.78
N GLN A 100 -3.95 8.86 3.12
CA GLN A 100 -4.64 9.78 2.22
C GLN A 100 -3.74 10.29 1.09
N ASP A 101 -2.50 10.63 1.42
CA ASP A 101 -1.59 11.33 0.53
C ASP A 101 -0.65 10.37 -0.20
N ASP A 102 -0.07 9.39 0.50
CA ASP A 102 0.92 8.48 -0.10
C ASP A 102 0.24 7.21 -0.61
N VAL A 103 -0.47 6.47 0.25
CA VAL A 103 -1.01 5.16 -0.12
C VAL A 103 -2.06 5.29 -1.20
N CYS A 104 -3.03 6.21 -1.07
CA CYS A 104 -4.07 6.40 -2.09
C CYS A 104 -3.51 6.89 -3.42
N LEU A 105 -2.47 7.73 -3.41
CA LEU A 105 -1.80 8.18 -4.62
C LEU A 105 -1.10 7.02 -5.32
N HIS A 106 -0.40 6.17 -4.56
CA HIS A 106 0.28 4.98 -5.10
C HIS A 106 -0.68 3.97 -5.71
N LEU A 107 -1.82 3.73 -5.04
CA LEU A 107 -2.86 2.86 -5.58
C LEU A 107 -3.42 3.41 -6.91
N LEU A 108 -3.55 4.74 -7.01
CA LEU A 108 -3.98 5.40 -8.24
C LEU A 108 -2.95 5.23 -9.35
N TRP A 109 -1.66 5.39 -9.04
CA TRP A 109 -0.58 5.20 -10.00
C TRP A 109 -0.47 3.76 -10.50
N ILE A 110 -0.56 2.76 -9.63
CA ILE A 110 -0.60 1.35 -10.06
C ILE A 110 -1.79 1.08 -10.98
N GLY A 111 -2.94 1.70 -10.68
CA GLY A 111 -4.15 1.58 -11.50
C GLY A 111 -4.08 2.28 -12.87
N ASP A 112 -3.33 3.38 -12.98
CA ASP A 112 -3.22 4.17 -14.23
C ASP A 112 -2.02 3.76 -15.09
N ALA A 113 -0.92 3.31 -14.48
CA ALA A 113 0.33 2.94 -15.16
C ALA A 113 0.29 1.55 -15.83
N GLY A 114 -0.68 0.70 -15.49
CA GLY A 114 -0.81 -0.63 -16.09
C GLY A 114 0.27 -1.60 -15.63
N GLY A 115 0.57 -1.63 -14.33
CA GLY A 115 1.57 -2.53 -13.73
C GLY A 115 1.20 -4.02 -13.80
N PRO A 116 2.11 -4.92 -13.38
CA PRO A 116 1.87 -6.36 -13.42
C PRO A 116 0.62 -6.72 -12.59
N LEU A 117 -0.21 -7.63 -13.14
CA LEU A 117 -1.47 -8.07 -12.54
C LEU A 117 -1.42 -8.37 -11.02
N PRO A 118 -0.40 -9.05 -10.46
CA PRO A 118 -0.34 -9.28 -9.02
C PRO A 118 -0.26 -8.00 -8.19
N GLU A 119 0.39 -6.95 -8.69
CA GLU A 119 0.46 -5.65 -8.01
C GLU A 119 -0.88 -4.91 -8.10
N LEU A 120 -1.52 -4.93 -9.27
CA LEU A 120 -2.87 -4.36 -9.42
C LEU A 120 -3.87 -5.08 -8.50
N ALA A 121 -3.82 -6.41 -8.43
CA ALA A 121 -4.68 -7.20 -7.55
C ALA A 121 -4.40 -6.92 -6.06
N ALA A 122 -3.14 -6.74 -5.66
CA ALA A 122 -2.80 -6.32 -4.30
C ALA A 122 -3.28 -4.89 -4.00
N ALA A 123 -3.07 -3.96 -4.93
CA ALA A 123 -3.53 -2.58 -4.82
C ALA A 123 -5.05 -2.50 -4.67
N LEU A 124 -5.82 -3.23 -5.49
CA LEU A 124 -7.28 -3.27 -5.39
C LEU A 124 -7.76 -3.87 -4.06
N ARG A 125 -7.06 -4.87 -3.51
CA ARG A 125 -7.37 -5.41 -2.18
C ARG A 125 -7.13 -4.40 -1.07
N VAL A 126 -5.99 -3.70 -1.10
CA VAL A 126 -5.69 -2.61 -0.16
C VAL A 126 -6.75 -1.50 -0.29
N PHE A 127 -7.11 -1.10 -1.51
CA PHE A 127 -8.14 -0.10 -1.76
C PHE A 127 -9.51 -0.51 -1.20
N HIS A 128 -9.93 -1.76 -1.44
CA HIS A 128 -11.16 -2.29 -0.88
C HIS A 128 -11.14 -2.29 0.66
N ARG A 129 -9.99 -2.65 1.26
CA ARG A 129 -9.81 -2.61 2.71
C ARG A 129 -9.95 -1.19 3.25
N LEU A 130 -9.23 -0.24 2.66
CA LEU A 130 -9.29 1.18 3.01
C LEU A 130 -10.70 1.73 2.92
N PHE A 131 -11.44 1.36 1.88
CA PHE A 131 -12.84 1.75 1.76
C PHE A 131 -13.70 1.12 2.87
N SER A 132 -13.49 -0.16 3.19
CA SER A 132 -14.29 -0.81 4.23
C SER A 132 -14.08 -0.22 5.63
N THR A 133 -12.88 0.30 5.93
CA THR A 133 -12.50 0.75 7.27
C THR A 133 -12.45 2.28 7.44
N LEU A 134 -12.11 3.02 6.38
CA LEU A 134 -11.81 4.47 6.43
C LEU A 134 -12.65 5.30 5.48
N ARG A 135 -13.74 4.76 4.89
CA ARG A 135 -14.63 5.47 3.97
C ARG A 135 -14.99 6.92 4.37
N PRO A 136 -15.36 7.24 5.63
CA PRO A 136 -15.72 8.61 6.00
C PRO A 136 -14.58 9.62 5.79
N HIS A 137 -13.34 9.14 5.85
CA HIS A 137 -12.13 9.94 5.77
C HIS A 137 -11.48 9.92 4.38
N LEU A 138 -11.98 9.09 3.45
CA LEU A 138 -11.37 8.88 2.12
C LEU A 138 -12.31 9.25 0.96
N THR A 139 -13.34 10.05 1.19
CA THR A 139 -14.39 10.33 0.21
C THR A 139 -13.83 10.88 -1.11
N MET A 140 -12.88 11.80 -1.05
CA MET A 140 -12.24 12.39 -2.23
C MET A 140 -11.39 11.37 -2.99
N GLN A 141 -10.56 10.61 -2.26
CA GLN A 141 -9.66 9.61 -2.82
C GLN A 141 -10.44 8.49 -3.52
N VAL A 142 -11.56 8.07 -2.93
CA VAL A 142 -12.47 7.08 -3.50
C VAL A 142 -13.09 7.59 -4.80
N GLU A 143 -13.52 8.84 -4.83
CA GLU A 143 -14.09 9.45 -6.03
C GLU A 143 -13.08 9.49 -7.18
N VAL A 144 -11.83 9.87 -6.88
CA VAL A 144 -10.73 9.92 -7.87
C VAL A 144 -10.39 8.53 -8.38
N VAL A 145 -10.20 7.54 -7.51
CA VAL A 145 -9.88 6.16 -7.92
C VAL A 145 -11.02 5.55 -8.74
N THR A 146 -12.28 5.78 -8.34
CA THR A 146 -13.45 5.33 -9.10
C THR A 146 -13.47 5.90 -10.52
N HIS A 147 -13.22 7.20 -10.65
CA HIS A 147 -13.20 7.86 -11.96
C HIS A 147 -12.02 7.45 -12.83
N ARG A 148 -10.82 7.35 -12.25
CA ARG A 148 -9.60 7.14 -13.01
C ARG A 148 -9.30 5.69 -13.31
N VAL A 149 -9.59 4.78 -12.39
CA VAL A 149 -9.25 3.36 -12.53
C VAL A 149 -10.46 2.59 -13.03
N PHE A 150 -11.57 2.61 -12.29
CA PHE A 150 -12.73 1.76 -12.60
C PHE A 150 -13.50 2.22 -13.85
N LEU A 151 -13.86 3.50 -13.96
CA LEU A 151 -14.57 3.98 -15.15
C LEU A 151 -13.71 3.92 -16.41
N ARG A 152 -12.40 4.15 -16.30
CA ARG A 152 -11.47 3.99 -17.42
C ARG A 152 -11.38 2.53 -17.86
N GLY A 153 -11.19 1.61 -16.92
CA GLY A 153 -11.18 0.17 -17.19
C GLY A 153 -12.47 -0.32 -17.83
N LEU A 154 -13.63 0.10 -17.30
CA LEU A 154 -14.93 -0.25 -17.89
C LEU A 154 -15.11 0.29 -19.30
N ARG A 155 -14.65 1.52 -19.58
CA ARG A 155 -14.69 2.09 -20.93
C ARG A 155 -13.78 1.35 -21.91
N ALA A 156 -12.60 0.95 -21.47
CA ALA A 156 -11.67 0.15 -22.27
C ALA A 156 -12.27 -1.23 -22.58
N ALA A 157 -12.80 -1.91 -21.57
CA ALA A 157 -13.49 -3.20 -21.74
C ALA A 157 -14.70 -3.09 -22.68
N ALA A 158 -15.50 -2.02 -22.56
CA ALA A 158 -16.63 -1.76 -23.44
C ALA A 158 -16.22 -1.42 -24.89
N ALA A 159 -15.03 -0.86 -25.11
CA ALA A 159 -14.50 -0.67 -26.46
C ALA A 159 -14.09 -2.01 -27.07
N LEU A 160 -13.33 -2.82 -26.33
CA LEU A 160 -12.91 -4.16 -26.76
C LEU A 160 -14.08 -5.07 -27.08
N ALA A 161 -15.13 -5.07 -26.23
CA ALA A 161 -16.33 -5.86 -26.48
C ALA A 161 -17.08 -5.43 -27.76
N ARG A 162 -17.05 -4.13 -28.10
CA ARG A 162 -17.65 -3.63 -29.36
C ARG A 162 -16.82 -4.02 -30.57
N ASP A 163 -15.50 -3.98 -30.47
CA ASP A 163 -14.60 -4.36 -31.55
C ASP A 163 -14.68 -5.87 -31.84
N ALA A 164 -14.74 -6.69 -30.78
CA ALA A 164 -14.99 -8.14 -30.91
C ALA A 164 -16.33 -8.43 -31.62
N ALA A 165 -17.41 -7.75 -31.21
CA ALA A 165 -18.73 -7.91 -31.83
C ALA A 165 -18.79 -7.38 -33.28
N ALA A 166 -17.87 -6.50 -33.68
CA ALA A 166 -17.75 -6.03 -35.06
C ALA A 166 -16.95 -7.00 -35.94
N ALA A 167 -15.97 -7.71 -35.37
CA ALA A 167 -15.16 -8.71 -36.07
C ALA A 167 -15.94 -10.01 -36.39
N GLU A 168 -17.02 -10.29 -35.66
CA GLU A 168 -17.89 -11.46 -35.87
C GLU A 168 -19.02 -11.24 -36.91
N ARG A 169 -19.13 -10.04 -37.50
CA ARG A 169 -20.12 -9.72 -38.55
C ARG A 169 -19.49 -9.67 -39.94
#